data_AF-A0A532TFL4-F1
#
_entry.id   AF-A0A532TFL4-F1
#
_cell.length_a   1.000
_cell.length_b   1.000
_cell.length_c   1.000
_cell.angle_alpha   90.00
_cell.angle_beta   90.00
_cell.angle_gamma   90.00
#
_symmetry.space_group_name_H-M   'P 1'
#
loop_
_entity.id
_entity.type
_entity.pdbx_description
1 polymer ?
#
loop_
_entity_poly.entity_id
_entity_poly.type
_entity_poly.pdbx_seq_one_letter_code
_entity_poly.pdbx_strand_id
1 'polypeptide(L)' 'MESNWILYMATYPPRECGIATFTKDLITAMDKKFSPKIKSKILVMNNSGTNIYKNNKDVLFDIDE' A
#
# COMPACT_ATOMS: atom_id res chain seq x y z
N MET A 1 0.76 4.88 23.49
CA MET A 1 0.66 3.52 22.94
C MET A 1 1.38 3.52 21.61
N GLU A 2 2.51 2.82 21.51
CA GLU A 2 3.16 2.61 20.23
C GLU A 2 2.24 1.81 19.31
N SER A 3 2.14 2.23 18.05
CA SER A 3 1.34 1.54 17.05
C SER A 3 2.26 0.66 16.20
N ASN A 4 2.01 -0.65 16.18
CA ASN A 4 2.78 -1.58 15.35
C ASN A 4 2.27 -1.51 13.91
N TRP A 5 3.17 -1.30 12.95
CA TRP A 5 2.82 -1.20 11.54
C TRP A 5 3.64 -2.16 10.68
N ILE A 6 3.04 -2.60 9.57
CA ILE A 6 3.74 -3.27 8.48
C ILE A 6 3.72 -2.33 7.28
N LEU A 7 4.90 -2.00 6.75
CA LEU A 7 5.05 -1.19 5.54
C LEU A 7 5.19 -2.11 4.33
N TYR A 8 4.25 -2.02 3.39
CA TYR A 8 4.27 -2.73 2.12
C TYR A 8 4.91 -1.84 1.06
N MET A 9 6.03 -2.27 0.50
CA MET A 9 6.70 -1.62 -0.63
C MET A 9 6.39 -2.43 -1.89
N ALA A 10 5.57 -1.88 -2.78
CA ALA A 10 5.11 -2.60 -3.97
C ALA A 10 4.57 -1.65 -5.03
N THR A 11 4.27 -2.19 -6.21
CA THR A 11 3.25 -1.59 -7.08
C THR A 11 1.87 -1.81 -6.46
N TYR A 12 0.99 -0.83 -6.58
CA TYR A 12 -0.34 -0.83 -5.96
C TYR A 12 -1.36 -0.25 -6.96
N PRO A 13 -2.68 -0.49 -6.85
CA PRO A 13 -3.64 0.12 -7.77
C PRO A 13 -3.52 1.65 -7.83
N PRO A 14 -3.47 2.21 -9.04
CA PRO A 14 -4.69 2.33 -9.83
C PRO A 14 -4.72 1.52 -11.14
N ARG A 15 -3.61 0.91 -11.56
CA ARG A 15 -3.64 -0.09 -12.65
C ARG A 15 -3.78 -1.47 -12.04
N GLU A 16 -4.87 -2.16 -12.38
CA GLU A 16 -5.07 -3.54 -11.95
C GLU A 16 -4.19 -4.46 -12.81
N CYS A 17 -3.16 -5.01 -12.17
CA CYS A 17 -2.21 -5.97 -12.71
C CYS A 17 -1.97 -7.02 -11.60
N GLY A 18 -1.48 -8.22 -11.94
CA GLY A 18 -1.38 -9.32 -10.97
C GLY A 18 -0.69 -8.96 -9.64
N ILE A 19 0.45 -8.26 -9.70
CA ILE A 19 1.20 -7.86 -8.50
C ILE A 19 0.46 -6.76 -7.72
N ALA A 20 -0.10 -5.76 -8.38
CA ALA A 20 -0.84 -4.68 -7.72
C ALA A 20 -2.10 -5.20 -7.00
N THR A 21 -2.84 -6.10 -7.66
CA THR A 21 -4.01 -6.75 -7.07
C THR A 21 -3.62 -7.66 -5.91
N PHE A 22 -2.55 -8.47 -6.06
CA PHE A 22 -2.02 -9.29 -4.99
C PHE A 22 -1.67 -8.47 -3.74
N THR A 23 -0.98 -7.34 -3.92
CA THR A 23 -0.63 -6.42 -2.81
C THR A 23 -1.90 -5.91 -2.11
N LYS A 24 -2.93 -5.49 -2.85
CA LYS A 24 -4.21 -5.03 -2.29
C LYS A 24 -4.92 -6.12 -1.50
N ASP A 25 -4.97 -7.33 -2.04
CA ASP A 25 -5.62 -8.47 -1.39
C ASP A 25 -4.90 -8.88 -0.11
N LEU A 26 -3.55 -8.87 -0.14
CA LEU A 26 -2.71 -9.15 1.03
C LEU A 26 -2.94 -8.13 2.15
N ILE A 27 -2.88 -6.83 1.83
CA ILE A 27 -3.14 -5.76 2.80
C ILE A 27 -4.54 -5.89 3.39
N THR A 28 -5.54 -6.13 2.54
CA THR A 28 -6.93 -6.33 2.96
C THR A 28 -7.07 -7.51 3.91
N ALA A 29 -6.41 -8.64 3.63
CA ALA A 29 -6.43 -9.83 4.49
C ALA A 29 -5.74 -9.56 5.84
N MET A 30 -4.62 -8.83 5.83
CA MET A 30 -3.86 -8.49 7.03
C MET A 30 -4.62 -7.52 7.94
N ASP A 31 -5.23 -6.47 7.37
CA ASP A 31 -6.04 -5.53 8.14
C ASP A 31 -7.28 -6.20 8.72
N LYS A 32 -7.95 -7.10 7.97
CA LYS A 32 -9.06 -7.91 8.49
C LYS A 32 -8.66 -8.77 9.69
N LYS A 33 -7.42 -9.29 9.70
CA LYS A 33 -6.96 -10.22 10.73
C LYS A 33 -6.38 -9.52 11.97
N PHE A 34 -5.69 -8.39 11.79
CA PHE A 34 -4.85 -7.79 12.82
C PHE A 34 -5.19 -6.35 13.21
N SER A 35 -6.06 -5.67 12.47
CA SER A 35 -6.52 -4.32 12.85
C SER A 35 -7.38 -4.37 14.13
N PRO A 36 -7.23 -3.42 15.07
CA PRO A 36 -6.37 -2.23 15.02
C PRO A 36 -4.97 -2.43 15.62
N LYS A 37 -4.61 -3.64 16.06
CA LYS A 37 -3.35 -3.93 16.77
C LYS A 37 -2.13 -3.78 15.86
N ILE A 38 -2.25 -4.21 14.60
CA ILE A 38 -1.25 -4.00 13.56
C ILE A 38 -1.95 -3.29 12.41
N LYS A 39 -1.41 -2.16 11.95
CA LYS A 39 -1.95 -1.43 10.80
C LYS A 39 -1.05 -1.59 9.58
N SER A 40 -1.67 -1.74 8.42
CA SER A 40 -0.95 -1.71 7.14
C SER A 40 -0.65 -0.27 6.72
N LYS A 41 0.52 -0.06 6.12
CA LYS A 41 0.96 1.18 5.47
C LYS A 41 1.54 0.85 4.10
N ILE A 42 1.29 1.69 3.10
CA ILE A 42 1.74 1.42 1.74
C ILE A 42 2.76 2.46 1.31
N LEU A 43 3.91 2.00 0.85
CA LEU A 43 4.86 2.76 0.05
C LEU A 43 4.76 2.26 -1.39
N VAL A 44 4.41 3.15 -2.31
CA VAL A 44 4.22 2.78 -3.70
C VAL A 44 5.47 3.06 -4.51
N MET A 45 5.90 2.08 -5.30
CA MET A 45 6.93 2.24 -6.32
C MET A 45 6.28 2.68 -7.63
N ASN A 46 6.64 3.86 -8.13
CA ASN A 46 6.01 4.49 -9.27
C ASN A 46 7.00 4.66 -10.44
N ASN A 47 6.89 3.79 -11.44
CA ASN A 47 7.78 3.81 -12.62
C ASN A 47 7.39 4.87 -13.66
N SER A 48 6.34 5.65 -13.43
CA SER A 48 5.76 6.51 -14.48
C SER A 48 6.09 7.99 -14.33
N GLY A 49 6.72 8.41 -13.23
CA GLY A 49 6.95 9.83 -12.89
C GLY A 49 5.66 10.66 -12.76
N THR A 50 4.49 10.03 -12.89
CA THR A 50 3.18 10.68 -12.73
C THR A 50 2.68 10.43 -11.32
N ASN A 51 2.30 11.48 -10.60
CA ASN A 51 1.89 11.38 -9.20
C ASN A 51 0.43 10.86 -9.07
N ILE A 52 0.18 9.66 -9.61
CA ILE A 52 -1.15 9.04 -9.71
C ILE A 52 -1.71 8.58 -8.36
N TYR A 53 -0.91 8.60 -7.30
CA TYR A 53 -1.30 8.18 -5.94
C TYR A 53 -1.54 9.34 -4.98
N LYS A 54 -1.42 10.61 -5.42
CA LYS A 54 -1.50 11.81 -4.57
C LYS A 54 -2.76 11.91 -3.68
N ASN A 55 -3.85 11.27 -4.09
CA ASN A 55 -5.13 11.27 -3.38
C ASN A 55 -5.53 9.88 -2.83
N ASN A 56 -4.65 8.88 -2.93
CA ASN A 56 -4.93 7.55 -2.41
C ASN A 56 -4.63 7.52 -0.90
N LYS A 57 -5.69 7.42 -0.09
CA LYS A 57 -5.62 7.48 1.37
C LYS A 57 -4.85 6.31 2.00
N ASP A 58 -4.70 5.21 1.25
CA ASP A 58 -3.97 4.02 1.69
C ASP A 58 -2.46 4.17 1.49
N VAL A 59 -2.04 5.11 0.62
CA VAL A 59 -0.65 5.36 0.26
C VAL A 59 -0.05 6.40 1.19
N LEU A 60 1.04 6.01 1.87
CA LEU A 60 1.77 6.86 2.79
C LEU A 60 2.91 7.61 2.09
N PHE A 61 3.60 6.93 1.18
CA PHE A 61 4.73 7.46 0.43
C PHE A 61 4.70 6.94 -1.00
N ASP A 62 5.17 7.74 -1.94
CA ASP A 62 5.50 7.37 -3.30
C ASP A 62 7.00 7.58 -3.56
N ILE A 63 7.63 6.61 -4.22
CA ILE A 63 8.99 6.74 -4.73
C ILE A 63 8.91 6.64 -6.25
N ASP A 64 9.43 7.66 -6.92
CA ASP A 64 9.68 7.59 -8.36
C ASP A 64 10.94 6.73 -8.59
N GLU A 65 10.79 5.66 -9.37
CA GLU A 65 11.89 4.78 -9.78
C GLU A 65 12.67 5.36 -10.97
#